data_AF-A0AAW2DJN6-F1
#
_entry.id   AF-A0AAW2DJN6-F1
#
_cell.length_a   1.000
_cell.length_b   1.000
_cell.length_c   1.000
_cell.angle_alpha   90.00
_cell.angle_beta   90.00
_cell.angle_gamma   90.00
#
_symmetry.space_group_name_H-M   'P 1'
#
loop_
_entity.id
_entity.type
_entity.pdbx_description
1 polymer ?
#
loop_
_entity_poly.entity_id
_entity_poly.type
_entity_poly.pdbx_seq_one_letter_code
_entity_poly.pdbx_strand_id
1 'polypeptide(L)'
;MASMAALFIKAPYDPSHSITKFPNTNFAPTFRVFVFMPSSRTKWRLRVSSELIELDKGKFVEFLVDEPFKDLKKGEALSLPRIKLSSIDLQWVHVLSEGWTSPLRGFMREFEFLQTLHFNTLRLENGSTVNMSVLIVLAIDD
;
A
#
# COMPACT_ATOMS: atom_id res chain seq x y z
N MET A 1 5.49 -27.38 -11.04
CA MET A 1 4.67 -26.97 -12.19
C MET A 1 3.33 -27.70 -12.07
N ALA A 2 2.29 -27.03 -11.57
CA ALA A 2 0.96 -27.61 -11.40
C ALA A 2 -0.04 -26.76 -12.18
N SER A 3 -0.79 -27.43 -13.06
CA SER A 3 -1.73 -26.88 -14.04
C SER A 3 -3.16 -27.11 -13.55
N MET A 4 -4.02 -26.09 -13.59
CA MET A 4 -5.45 -26.18 -13.27
C MET A 4 -6.25 -25.68 -14.47
N ALA A 5 -6.94 -26.61 -15.14
CA ALA A 5 -7.81 -26.34 -16.29
C ALA A 5 -9.25 -26.07 -15.82
N ALA A 6 -9.88 -25.02 -16.36
CA ALA A 6 -11.28 -24.69 -16.11
C ALA A 6 -12.20 -25.48 -17.07
N LEU A 7 -13.17 -26.21 -16.51
CA LEU A 7 -14.17 -26.96 -17.25
C LEU A 7 -15.31 -26.04 -17.70
N PHE A 8 -15.52 -25.98 -19.02
CA PHE A 8 -16.67 -25.33 -19.65
C PHE A 8 -17.90 -26.25 -19.57
N ILE A 9 -18.98 -25.80 -18.93
CA ILE A 9 -20.28 -26.45 -19.00
C ILE A 9 -21.06 -25.87 -20.18
N LYS A 10 -21.31 -26.73 -21.17
CA LYS A 10 -22.12 -26.48 -22.36
C LYS A 10 -23.54 -26.98 -22.09
N ALA A 11 -24.54 -26.09 -22.11
CA ALA A 11 -25.96 -26.46 -22.13
C ALA A 11 -26.57 -26.15 -23.52
N PRO A 12 -27.61 -26.87 -23.96
CA PRO A 12 -27.98 -27.01 -25.37
C PRO A 12 -28.94 -25.92 -25.90
N TYR A 13 -28.67 -25.53 -27.16
CA TYR A 13 -29.55 -25.06 -28.27
C TYR A 13 -31.09 -25.30 -28.10
N ASP A 14 -32.08 -24.49 -28.54
CA ASP A 14 -32.28 -23.17 -29.19
C ASP A 14 -33.83 -22.98 -29.33
N PRO A 15 -34.39 -22.11 -30.20
CA PRO A 15 -34.82 -20.71 -30.00
C PRO A 15 -36.36 -20.50 -30.00
N SER A 16 -36.79 -19.29 -29.58
CA SER A 16 -37.96 -18.50 -30.03
C SER A 16 -38.80 -17.93 -28.88
N HIS A 17 -38.97 -16.61 -28.85
CA HIS A 17 -40.22 -15.86 -28.62
C HIS A 17 -39.92 -14.36 -28.47
N SER A 18 -40.86 -13.55 -28.95
CA SER A 18 -40.71 -12.17 -29.40
C SER A 18 -41.36 -11.15 -28.45
N ILE A 19 -40.99 -9.87 -28.62
CA ILE A 19 -41.73 -8.64 -28.25
C ILE A 19 -41.72 -8.31 -26.74
N THR A 20 -41.18 -7.15 -26.34
CA THR A 20 -42.03 -5.96 -26.13
C THR A 20 -41.24 -4.64 -26.14
N LYS A 21 -41.93 -3.62 -26.64
CA LYS A 21 -41.49 -2.27 -26.98
C LYS A 21 -41.42 -1.40 -25.71
N PHE A 22 -40.48 -0.44 -25.66
CA PHE A 22 -40.55 0.70 -24.73
C PHE A 22 -40.89 1.99 -25.50
N PRO A 23 -41.66 2.93 -24.90
CA PRO A 23 -42.36 3.97 -25.63
C PRO A 23 -41.48 5.18 -25.97
N ASN A 24 -41.81 5.76 -27.11
CA ASN A 24 -41.37 7.07 -27.58
C ASN A 24 -41.68 8.19 -26.58
N THR A 25 -40.67 8.99 -26.26
CA THR A 25 -40.86 10.39 -25.84
C THR A 25 -40.01 11.29 -26.72
N ASN A 26 -40.68 12.02 -27.60
CA ASN A 26 -40.09 13.11 -28.39
C ASN A 26 -39.88 14.31 -27.48
N PHE A 27 -38.67 14.86 -27.33
CA PHE A 27 -38.42 16.30 -27.13
C PHE A 27 -36.92 16.62 -27.28
N ALA A 28 -36.64 17.75 -27.94
CA ALA A 28 -35.36 18.45 -28.22
C ALA A 28 -34.61 18.12 -29.55
N PRO A 29 -34.27 19.16 -30.36
CA PRO A 29 -33.52 18.98 -31.59
C PRO A 29 -32.05 18.69 -31.27
N THR A 30 -31.51 17.62 -31.82
CA THR A 30 -30.10 17.28 -31.71
C THR A 30 -29.29 18.18 -32.66
N PHE A 31 -28.57 19.17 -32.14
CA PHE A 31 -27.52 19.83 -32.92
C PHE A 31 -26.41 18.80 -33.17
N ARG A 32 -26.30 18.30 -34.42
CA ARG A 32 -25.17 17.47 -34.84
C ARG A 32 -23.97 18.37 -35.08
N VAL A 33 -23.09 18.48 -34.09
CA VAL A 33 -21.74 19.02 -34.30
C VAL A 33 -20.91 17.92 -34.96
N PHE A 34 -20.58 18.10 -36.25
CA PHE A 34 -19.57 17.27 -36.91
C PHE A 34 -18.19 17.73 -36.45
N VAL A 35 -17.62 17.03 -35.47
CA VAL A 35 -16.20 17.19 -35.14
C VAL A 35 -15.41 16.37 -36.16
N PHE A 36 -14.82 17.05 -37.14
CA PHE A 36 -13.84 16.47 -38.05
C PHE A 36 -12.60 16.12 -37.21
N MET A 37 -12.43 14.85 -36.84
CA MET A 37 -11.26 14.39 -36.11
C MET A 37 -10.21 13.95 -37.14
N PRO A 38 -9.10 14.70 -37.33
CA PRO A 38 -8.03 14.24 -38.20
C PRO A 38 -7.46 12.95 -37.61
N SER A 39 -7.49 11.89 -38.41
CA SER A 39 -6.89 10.60 -38.12
C SER A 39 -5.37 10.75 -38.06
N SER A 40 -4.83 11.04 -36.88
CA SER A 40 -3.51 10.56 -36.48
C SER A 40 -3.68 9.73 -35.22
N ARG A 41 -3.96 8.43 -35.41
CA ARG A 41 -3.77 7.44 -34.35
C ARG A 41 -2.28 7.34 -34.06
N THR A 42 -1.73 8.30 -33.31
CA THR A 42 -0.51 8.06 -32.57
C THR A 42 -0.86 6.98 -31.56
N LYS A 43 -0.47 5.73 -31.88
CA LYS A 43 -0.45 4.65 -30.91
C LYS A 43 0.43 5.13 -29.76
N TRP A 44 -0.19 5.63 -28.70
CA TRP A 44 0.44 5.72 -27.40
C TRP A 44 0.75 4.27 -27.03
N ARG A 45 1.98 3.85 -27.34
CA ARG A 45 2.58 2.67 -26.76
C ARG A 45 2.61 2.98 -25.26
N LEU A 46 1.61 2.49 -24.54
CA LEU A 46 1.68 2.40 -23.09
C LEU A 46 2.92 1.55 -22.80
N ARG A 47 4.02 2.22 -22.47
CA ARG A 47 5.21 1.56 -21.95
C ARG A 47 4.81 1.11 -20.55
N VAL A 48 4.38 -0.14 -20.45
CA VAL A 48 4.23 -0.83 -19.18
C VAL A 48 5.65 -1.21 -18.76
N SER A 49 6.21 -0.51 -17.77
CA SER A 49 7.39 -0.98 -17.05
C SER A 49 6.92 -1.89 -15.91
N SER A 50 7.49 -3.08 -15.83
CA SER A 50 7.28 -4.00 -14.70
C SER A 50 8.31 -3.70 -13.60
N GLU A 51 8.33 -2.46 -13.13
CA GLU A 51 9.22 -2.03 -12.05
C GLU A 51 8.57 -2.26 -10.69
N LEU A 52 9.40 -2.54 -9.68
CA LEU A 52 8.95 -2.57 -8.30
C LEU A 52 8.50 -1.15 -7.92
N ILE A 53 7.42 -1.03 -7.14
CA ILE A 53 6.99 0.27 -6.59
C ILE A 53 8.14 0.83 -5.77
N GLU A 54 8.52 2.08 -6.04
CA GLU A 54 9.43 2.82 -5.19
C GLU A 54 8.79 2.97 -3.81
N LEU A 55 9.47 2.50 -2.77
CA LEU A 55 9.01 2.65 -1.39
C LEU A 55 8.79 4.15 -1.10
N ASP A 56 7.67 4.47 -0.46
CA ASP A 56 7.16 5.84 -0.24
C ASP A 56 8.26 6.86 0.09
N LYS A 57 8.73 7.58 -0.94
CA LYS A 57 9.64 8.75 -0.94
C LYS A 57 10.83 8.69 0.04
N GLY A 58 11.27 7.49 0.43
CA GLY A 58 12.19 7.30 1.54
C GLY A 58 13.05 6.05 1.37
N LYS A 59 14.27 6.13 1.89
CA LYS A 59 15.20 5.00 2.00
C LYS A 59 14.56 3.94 2.91
N PHE A 60 14.56 2.68 2.47
CA PHE A 60 14.20 1.55 3.32
C PHE A 60 15.06 1.57 4.58
N VAL A 61 14.42 1.64 5.75
CA VAL A 61 15.11 1.68 7.04
C VAL A 61 14.88 0.36 7.77
N GLU A 62 15.91 -0.47 7.77
CA GLU A 62 15.95 -1.73 8.51
C GLU A 62 16.66 -1.53 9.86
N PHE A 63 16.19 -2.19 10.92
CA PHE A 63 16.81 -2.10 12.27
C PHE A 63 17.53 -3.38 12.70
N LEU A 64 17.79 -4.30 11.79
CA LEU A 64 18.62 -5.46 12.08
C LEU A 64 20.09 -5.05 12.18
N VAL A 65 20.77 -5.58 13.20
CA VAL A 65 22.21 -5.43 13.37
C VAL A 65 22.91 -6.42 12.44
N ASP A 66 23.89 -5.94 11.69
CA ASP A 66 24.70 -6.80 10.82
C ASP A 66 25.37 -7.93 11.62
N GLU A 67 25.47 -9.11 10.99
CA GLU A 67 26.07 -10.31 11.58
C GLU A 67 27.39 -10.08 12.35
N PRO A 68 28.41 -9.38 11.81
CA PRO A 68 29.68 -9.22 12.53
C PRO A 68 29.57 -8.44 13.85
N PHE A 69 28.53 -7.62 14.02
CA PHE A 69 28.36 -6.78 15.21
C PHE A 69 27.35 -7.34 16.21
N LYS A 70 26.66 -8.45 15.90
CA LYS A 70 25.61 -9.01 16.75
C LYS A 70 26.09 -9.37 18.15
N ASP A 71 27.23 -10.05 18.26
CA ASP A 71 27.72 -10.49 19.58
C ASP A 71 28.23 -9.33 20.42
N LEU A 72 28.82 -8.32 19.79
CA LEU A 72 29.19 -7.06 20.45
C LEU A 72 27.95 -6.33 20.97
N LYS A 73 26.89 -6.22 20.16
CA LYS A 73 25.63 -5.60 20.56
C LYS A 73 24.85 -6.38 21.60
N LYS A 74 24.93 -7.72 21.59
CA LYS A 74 24.38 -8.54 22.68
C LYS A 74 25.11 -8.28 24.00
N GLY A 75 26.44 -8.18 23.97
CA GLY A 75 27.23 -7.84 25.16
C GLY A 75 26.87 -6.48 25.73
N GLU A 76 26.74 -5.45 24.88
CA GLU A 76 26.27 -4.12 25.26
C GLU A 76 24.84 -4.16 25.82
N ALA A 77 23.92 -4.89 25.20
CA ALA A 77 22.53 -4.98 25.65
C ALA A 77 22.40 -5.63 27.05
N LEU A 78 23.32 -6.53 27.42
CA LEU A 78 23.33 -7.16 28.76
C LEU A 78 23.76 -6.21 29.88
N SER A 79 24.52 -5.14 29.57
CA SER A 79 24.95 -4.15 30.56
C SER A 79 23.96 -3.03 30.79
N LEU A 80 22.93 -2.93 29.93
CA LEU A 80 21.90 -1.89 30.00
C LEU A 80 20.68 -2.34 30.83
N PRO A 81 19.90 -1.39 31.38
CA PRO A 81 18.58 -1.68 31.92
C PRO A 81 17.67 -2.35 30.88
N ARG A 82 16.86 -3.31 31.32
CA ARG A 82 16.03 -4.13 30.44
C ARG A 82 14.57 -3.96 30.77
N ILE A 83 13.75 -3.84 29.73
CA ILE A 83 12.29 -3.86 29.81
C ILE A 83 11.82 -5.23 29.30
N LYS A 84 10.87 -5.84 30.00
CA LYS A 84 10.28 -7.11 29.57
C LYS A 84 9.20 -6.83 28.53
N LEU A 85 9.42 -7.30 27.30
CA LEU A 85 8.44 -7.18 26.23
C LEU A 85 7.32 -8.21 26.38
N SER A 86 6.08 -7.79 26.11
CA SER A 86 4.97 -8.69 25.88
C SER A 86 5.06 -9.37 24.51
N SER A 87 4.16 -10.31 24.24
CA SER A 87 4.07 -10.95 22.92
C SER A 87 3.71 -9.94 21.82
N ILE A 88 2.86 -8.96 22.12
CA ILE A 88 2.44 -7.91 21.18
C ILE A 88 3.60 -6.95 20.93
N ASP A 89 4.35 -6.58 21.96
CA ASP A 89 5.51 -5.69 21.79
C ASP A 89 6.58 -6.36 20.91
N LEU A 90 6.80 -7.66 21.07
CA LEU A 90 7.71 -8.42 20.19
C LEU A 90 7.24 -8.43 18.73
N GLN A 91 5.93 -8.52 18.49
CA GLN A 91 5.38 -8.41 17.13
C GLN A 91 5.64 -7.02 16.55
N TRP A 92 5.47 -5.96 17.33
CA TRP A 92 5.79 -4.60 16.90
C TRP A 92 7.28 -4.38 16.66
N VAL A 93 8.15 -4.96 17.50
CA VAL A 93 9.60 -4.97 17.26
C VAL A 93 9.92 -5.63 15.92
N HIS A 94 9.24 -6.71 15.57
CA HIS A 94 9.44 -7.40 14.29
C HIS A 94 9.05 -6.51 13.11
N VAL A 95 7.84 -5.93 13.17
CA VAL A 95 7.32 -4.98 12.17
C VAL A 95 8.27 -3.80 11.96
N LEU A 96 8.80 -3.23 13.06
CA LEU A 96 9.83 -2.20 13.00
C LEU A 96 11.10 -2.74 12.33
N SER A 97 11.62 -3.89 12.79
CA SER A 97 12.91 -4.42 12.37
C SER A 97 13.02 -4.69 10.87
N GLU A 98 11.95 -5.20 10.26
CA GLU A 98 11.86 -5.49 8.83
C GLU A 98 11.55 -4.24 7.99
N GLY A 99 11.42 -3.06 8.60
CA GLY A 99 11.26 -1.79 7.91
C GLY A 99 9.86 -1.53 7.33
N TRP A 100 8.84 -2.30 7.73
CA TRP A 100 7.44 -2.10 7.29
C TRP A 100 6.88 -0.72 7.63
N THR A 101 7.44 -0.08 8.64
CA THR A 101 7.01 1.21 9.16
C THR A 101 7.96 2.33 8.77
N SER A 102 8.81 2.09 7.76
CA SER A 102 9.65 3.14 7.17
C SER A 102 8.77 4.37 6.91
N PRO A 103 9.14 5.56 7.42
CA PRO A 103 10.48 6.01 7.82
C PRO A 103 10.76 6.02 9.34
N LEU A 104 9.92 5.39 10.18
CA LEU A 104 10.14 5.39 11.64
C LEU A 104 11.53 4.84 11.98
N ARG A 105 12.19 5.43 12.99
CA ARG A 105 13.53 5.05 13.46
C ARG A 105 13.53 4.16 14.71
N GLY A 106 12.36 3.64 15.07
CA GLY A 106 12.08 2.92 16.30
C GLY A 106 10.62 3.13 16.72
N PHE A 107 10.29 2.84 17.98
CA PHE A 107 9.00 3.24 18.55
C PHE A 107 8.81 4.77 18.46
N MET A 108 7.57 5.18 18.24
CA MET A 108 7.22 6.59 18.03
C MET A 108 7.64 7.45 19.23
N ARG A 109 8.31 8.55 18.94
CA ARG A 109 8.50 9.65 19.89
C ARG A 109 7.21 10.47 20.00
N GLU A 110 7.12 11.33 21.01
CA GLU A 110 5.95 12.18 21.25
C GLU A 110 5.49 12.96 19.99
N PHE A 111 6.44 13.54 19.24
CA PHE A 111 6.11 14.28 18.03
C PHE A 111 5.49 13.39 16.92
N GLU A 112 6.03 12.19 16.72
CA GLU A 112 5.52 11.23 15.74
C GLU A 112 4.15 10.70 16.17
N PHE A 113 4.01 10.38 17.46
CA PHE A 113 2.77 9.95 18.08
C PHE A 113 1.64 10.97 17.87
N LEU A 114 1.87 12.25 18.17
CA LEU A 114 0.88 13.31 17.98
C LEU A 114 0.52 13.50 16.50
N GLN A 115 1.49 13.40 15.60
CA GLN A 115 1.21 13.50 14.17
C GLN A 115 0.35 12.35 13.65
N THR A 116 0.67 11.12 14.02
CA THR A 116 -0.14 9.95 13.69
C THR A 116 -1.55 10.09 14.26
N LEU A 117 -1.67 10.47 15.54
CA LEU A 117 -2.95 10.62 16.22
C LEU A 117 -3.87 11.66 15.56
N HIS A 118 -3.32 12.81 15.16
CA HIS A 118 -4.13 13.93 14.65
C HIS A 118 -4.26 13.96 13.13
N PHE A 119 -3.26 13.46 12.39
CA PHE A 119 -3.16 13.68 10.94
C PHE A 119 -3.00 12.39 10.13
N ASN A 120 -2.90 11.22 10.78
CA ASN A 120 -2.65 9.94 10.11
C ASN A 120 -1.44 9.98 9.15
N THR A 121 -0.46 10.83 9.45
CA THR A 121 0.72 11.07 8.60
C THR A 121 1.94 11.38 9.45
N LEU A 122 3.14 11.16 8.89
CA LEU A 122 4.41 11.65 9.45
C LEU A 122 5.04 12.66 8.51
N ARG A 123 5.58 13.75 9.08
CA ARG A 123 6.33 14.78 8.33
C ARG A 123 7.83 14.43 8.35
N LEU A 124 8.43 14.33 7.17
CA LEU A 124 9.85 14.06 6.98
C LEU A 124 10.67 15.35 7.01
N GLU A 125 11.99 15.24 7.21
CA GLU A 125 12.93 16.37 7.22
C GLU A 125 12.94 17.15 5.89
N ASN A 126 12.68 16.48 4.77
CA ASN A 126 12.56 17.08 3.44
C ASN A 126 11.24 17.84 3.21
N GLY A 127 10.38 17.92 4.24
CA GLY A 127 9.07 18.58 4.19
C GLY A 127 7.95 17.75 3.56
N SER A 128 8.24 16.56 3.04
CA SER A 128 7.22 15.64 2.53
C SER A 128 6.46 14.93 3.67
N THR A 129 5.32 14.35 3.34
CA THR A 129 4.49 13.59 4.28
C THR A 129 4.26 12.18 3.77
N VAL A 130 4.29 11.21 4.70
CA VAL A 130 3.96 9.80 4.43
C VAL A 130 2.76 9.39 5.26
N ASN A 131 2.03 8.37 4.82
CA ASN A 131 0.92 7.84 5.58
C ASN A 131 1.42 7.09 6.83
N MET A 132 0.78 7.33 7.97
CA MET A 132 1.00 6.59 9.20
C MET A 132 -0.22 6.79 10.10
N SER A 133 -1.14 5.82 10.10
CA SER A 133 -2.45 5.94 10.75
C SER A 133 -2.59 5.13 12.04
N VAL A 134 -1.58 4.34 12.40
CA VAL A 134 -1.59 3.48 13.58
C VAL A 134 -0.40 3.81 14.47
N LEU A 135 -0.66 3.87 15.78
CA LEU A 135 0.34 4.19 16.79
C LEU A 135 1.24 2.98 17.05
N ILE A 136 2.56 3.18 16.93
CA ILE A 136 3.58 2.15 17.17
C ILE A 136 4.42 2.60 18.35
N VAL A 137 3.96 2.23 19.55
CA VAL A 137 4.50 2.69 20.83
C VAL A 137 4.83 1.51 21.73
N LEU A 138 5.78 1.72 22.65
CA LEU A 138 6.08 0.79 23.74
C LEU A 138 5.63 1.43 25.05
N ALA A 139 4.56 0.89 25.64
CA ALA A 139 4.11 1.33 26.96
C ALA A 139 5.01 0.75 28.05
N ILE A 140 5.22 1.52 29.12
CA ILE A 140 5.99 1.12 30.29
C ILE A 140 5.18 1.42 31.56
N ASP A 141 5.45 0.67 32.62
CA ASP A 141 4.89 0.93 33.94
C ASP A 141 5.65 2.08 34.66
N ASP A 142 5.01 2.65 35.68
CA ASP A 142 5.56 3.73 36.52
C ASP A 142 6.76 3.31 37.39
#